data_AF-A0A9D8TNN9-F1
#
_entry.id   AF-A0A9D8TNN9-F1
#
_cell.length_a   1.000
_cell.length_b   1.000
_cell.length_c   1.000
_cell.angle_alpha   90.00
_cell.angle_beta   90.00
_cell.angle_gamma   90.00
#
_symmetry.space_group_name_H-M   'P 1'
#
loop_
_entity.id
_entity.type
_entity.pdbx_description
1 polymer ?
#
loop_
_entity_poly.entity_id
_entity_poly.type
_entity_poly.pdbx_seq_one_letter_code
_entity_poly.pdbx_strand_id
1 'polypeptide(L)'
;MDYTFDNFCGRDPSHLIEVAEFKNCRLTAPTAEAFLAMCKAAQQDGIDLAPASSFRDFDRQLTIWNEKYMGDRTVLDNHGQPVNIGQLTGIEAAYAILYWSALPGFSRHH
;
A
#
# COMPACT_ATOMS: atom_id res chain seq x y z
N MET A 1 -10.45 16.60 11.95
CA MET A 1 -9.99 15.36 12.59
C MET A 1 -8.48 15.52 12.68
N ASP A 2 -7.93 15.55 13.88
CA ASP A 2 -6.51 15.84 14.08
C ASP A 2 -5.75 14.53 14.05
N TYR A 3 -5.28 14.15 12.86
CA TYR A 3 -4.39 13.00 12.70
C TYR A 3 -3.01 13.32 13.25
N THR A 4 -2.44 12.38 13.98
CA THR A 4 -1.06 12.47 14.46
C THR A 4 -0.06 12.07 13.37
N PHE A 5 1.20 12.42 13.56
CA PHE A 5 2.27 11.94 12.68
C PHE A 5 2.35 10.40 12.64
N ASP A 6 2.07 9.74 13.76
CA ASP A 6 2.07 8.27 13.84
C ASP A 6 0.92 7.64 13.05
N ASN A 7 -0.20 8.34 12.90
CA ASN A 7 -1.26 7.95 11.97
C ASN A 7 -0.76 8.01 10.53
N PHE A 8 -0.17 9.13 10.11
CA PHE A 8 0.29 9.32 8.73
C PHE A 8 1.44 8.40 8.31
N CYS A 9 2.30 7.98 9.25
CA CYS A 9 3.40 7.06 8.95
C CYS A 9 3.07 5.59 9.22
N GLY A 10 1.81 5.27 9.54
CA GLY A 10 1.32 3.89 9.66
C GLY A 10 1.78 3.18 10.91
N ARG A 11 2.14 3.92 11.96
CA ARG A 11 2.51 3.39 13.28
C ARG A 11 1.32 3.30 14.22
N ASP A 12 0.28 4.09 13.98
CA ASP A 12 -0.96 4.05 14.74
C ASP A 12 -2.20 3.99 13.81
N PRO A 13 -2.92 2.86 13.76
CA PRO A 13 -4.13 2.71 12.97
C PRO A 13 -5.40 3.22 13.66
N SER A 14 -5.32 3.90 14.80
CA SER A 14 -6.49 4.31 15.62
C SER A 14 -7.54 5.15 14.87
N HIS A 15 -7.15 5.81 13.79
CA HIS A 15 -8.02 6.63 12.94
C HIS A 15 -8.78 5.84 11.86
N LEU A 16 -8.56 4.53 11.77
CA LEU A 16 -9.14 3.65 10.76
C LEU A 16 -10.27 2.80 11.34
N ILE A 17 -11.21 2.43 10.47
CA ILE A 17 -12.28 1.48 10.77
C ILE A 17 -12.10 0.22 9.93
N GLU A 18 -12.58 -0.92 10.44
CA GLU A 18 -12.72 -2.13 9.65
C GLU A 18 -13.95 -2.02 8.73
N VAL A 19 -13.79 -2.40 7.47
CA VAL A 19 -14.89 -2.51 6.51
C VAL A 19 -15.44 -3.92 6.59
N ALA A 20 -16.64 -4.07 7.16
CA ALA A 20 -17.21 -5.37 7.53
C ALA A 20 -17.36 -6.35 6.35
N GLU A 21 -17.60 -5.82 5.15
CA GLU A 21 -17.78 -6.59 3.91
C GLU A 21 -16.47 -7.24 3.44
N PHE A 22 -15.31 -6.76 3.87
CA PHE A 22 -14.01 -7.18 3.34
C PHE A 22 -13.01 -7.54 4.45
N LYS A 23 -12.58 -8.80 4.45
CA LYS A 23 -11.58 -9.29 5.41
C LYS A 23 -10.28 -8.48 5.32
N ASN A 24 -9.74 -8.09 6.47
CA ASN A 24 -8.49 -7.31 6.59
C ASN A 24 -8.53 -5.98 5.82
N CYS A 25 -9.71 -5.39 5.63
CA CYS A 25 -9.85 -4.07 5.03
C CYS A 25 -10.01 -3.00 6.11
N ARG A 26 -8.99 -2.15 6.26
CA ARG A 26 -9.05 -0.97 7.15
C ARG A 26 -8.88 0.30 6.33
N LEU A 27 -9.80 1.25 6.53
CA LEU A 27 -9.86 2.52 5.80
C LEU A 27 -10.28 3.64 6.78
N THR A 28 -10.03 4.90 6.41
CA THR A 28 -10.67 6.01 7.12
C THR A 28 -12.18 5.95 6.90
N ALA A 29 -12.98 6.45 7.84
CA ALA A 29 -14.45 6.41 7.70
C ALA A 29 -14.95 7.06 6.39
N PRO A 30 -14.46 8.25 5.96
CA PRO A 30 -14.86 8.83 4.67
C PRO A 30 -14.45 7.97 3.46
N THR A 31 -13.29 7.32 3.51
CA THR A 31 -12.84 6.44 2.42
C THR A 31 -13.67 5.16 2.36
N ALA A 32 -14.05 4.59 3.51
CA ALA A 32 -14.93 3.42 3.56
C ALA A 32 -16.31 3.72 2.95
N GLU A 33 -16.90 4.87 3.29
CA GLU A 33 -18.18 5.30 2.72
C GLU A 33 -18.10 5.45 1.20
N ALA A 34 -17.08 6.16 0.71
CA ALA A 34 -16.88 6.34 -0.74
C ALA A 34 -16.61 5.01 -1.46
N PHE A 35 -15.82 4.12 -0.85
CA PHE A 35 -15.50 2.82 -1.42
C PHE A 35 -16.72 1.91 -1.53
N LEU A 36 -17.57 1.85 -0.49
CA LEU A 36 -18.81 1.07 -0.51
C LEU A 36 -19.82 1.63 -1.53
N ALA A 37 -19.89 2.96 -1.68
CA ALA A 37 -20.69 3.58 -2.74
C ALA A 37 -20.20 3.18 -4.14
N MET A 38 -18.88 3.15 -4.35
CA MET A 38 -18.28 2.68 -5.60
C MET A 38 -18.54 1.20 -5.86
N CYS A 39 -18.46 0.34 -4.84
CA CYS A 39 -18.79 -1.08 -4.95
C CYS A 39 -20.28 -1.27 -5.35
N LYS A 40 -21.18 -0.50 -4.74
CA LYS A 40 -22.62 -0.55 -5.08
C LYS A 40 -22.87 -0.12 -6.53
N ALA A 41 -22.21 0.91 -7.02
CA ALA A 41 -22.31 1.34 -8.41
C ALA A 41 -21.76 0.28 -9.37
N ALA A 42 -20.57 -0.26 -9.09
CA ALA A 42 -19.96 -1.34 -9.89
C ALA A 42 -20.87 -2.57 -9.98
N GLN A 43 -21.54 -2.92 -8.88
CA GLN A 43 -22.48 -4.05 -8.83
C GLN A 43 -23.70 -3.85 -9.74
N GLN A 44 -24.17 -2.60 -9.93
CA GLN A 44 -25.27 -2.29 -10.86
C GLN A 44 -24.86 -2.55 -12.32
N ASP A 45 -23.57 -2.45 -12.62
CA ASP A 45 -22.98 -2.76 -13.92
C ASP A 45 -22.50 -4.23 -14.04
N GLY A 46 -22.77 -5.06 -13.02
CA GLY A 46 -22.36 -6.48 -12.99
C GLY A 46 -20.87 -6.70 -12.71
N ILE A 47 -20.18 -5.69 -12.17
CA ILE A 47 -18.76 -5.76 -11.81
C ILE A 47 -18.63 -6.06 -10.30
N ASP A 48 -17.95 -7.16 -9.98
CA ASP A 48 -17.57 -7.49 -8.60
C ASP A 48 -16.26 -6.78 -8.23
N LEU A 49 -16.38 -5.75 -7.39
CA LEU A 49 -15.25 -4.91 -6.97
C LEU A 49 -14.84 -5.26 -5.54
N ALA A 50 -13.57 -5.61 -5.35
CA ALA A 50 -13.00 -5.93 -4.05
C ALA A 50 -11.65 -5.22 -3.82
N PRO A 51 -11.29 -4.89 -2.56
CA PRO A 51 -10.00 -4.29 -2.27
C PRO A 51 -8.88 -5.34 -2.40
N ALA A 52 -7.90 -5.08 -3.28
CA ALA A 52 -6.71 -5.92 -3.36
C ALA A 52 -5.75 -5.72 -2.17
N SER A 53 -5.70 -4.50 -1.63
CA SER A 53 -4.99 -4.16 -0.39
C SER A 53 -5.54 -2.86 0.20
N SER A 54 -5.53 -2.73 1.53
CA SER A 54 -6.00 -1.56 2.27
C SER A 54 -4.88 -0.98 3.14
N PHE A 55 -5.13 -0.64 4.41
CA PHE A 55 -4.11 -0.23 5.36
C PHE A 55 -2.92 -1.18 5.42
N ARG A 56 -1.73 -0.58 5.48
CA ARG A 56 -0.47 -1.27 5.72
C ARG A 56 0.28 -0.51 6.80
N ASP A 57 0.54 -1.17 7.92
CA ASP A 57 1.38 -0.60 8.96
C ASP A 57 2.84 -0.39 8.47
N PHE A 58 3.58 0.37 9.26
CA PHE A 58 4.98 0.68 9.01
C PHE A 58 5.82 -0.60 8.80
N ASP A 59 5.66 -1.60 9.68
CA ASP A 59 6.46 -2.83 9.66
C ASP A 59 6.19 -3.70 8.44
N ARG A 60 4.94 -3.75 7.97
CA ARG A 60 4.59 -4.45 6.74
C ARG A 60 5.16 -3.74 5.51
N GLN A 61 5.15 -2.41 5.47
CA GLN A 61 5.79 -1.64 4.39
C GLN A 61 7.32 -1.82 4.43
N LEU A 62 7.92 -1.82 5.61
CA LEU A 62 9.36 -2.10 5.82
C LEU A 62 9.74 -3.50 5.34
N THR A 63 8.92 -4.50 5.64
CA THR A 63 9.13 -5.88 5.17
C THR A 63 9.14 -5.95 3.65
N ILE A 64 8.15 -5.34 2.99
CA ILE A 64 8.08 -5.30 1.51
C ILE A 64 9.30 -4.59 0.91
N TRP A 65 9.72 -3.49 1.53
CA TRP A 65 10.89 -2.74 1.10
C TRP A 65 12.17 -3.57 1.20
N ASN A 66 12.38 -4.23 2.34
CA ASN A 66 13.56 -5.06 2.59
C ASN A 66 13.59 -6.29 1.68
N GLU A 67 12.47 -6.99 1.50
CA GLU A 67 12.38 -8.13 0.57
C GLU A 67 12.72 -7.71 -0.87
N LYS A 68 12.32 -6.50 -1.29
CA LYS A 68 12.72 -5.95 -2.60
C LYS A 68 14.22 -5.64 -2.66
N TYR A 69 14.78 -5.03 -1.61
CA TYR A 69 16.20 -4.70 -1.56
C TYR A 69 17.11 -5.93 -1.48
N MET A 70 16.65 -7.00 -0.83
CA MET A 70 17.36 -8.28 -0.75
C MET A 70 17.18 -9.15 -2.01
N GLY A 71 16.28 -8.76 -2.92
CA GLY A 71 15.99 -9.53 -4.13
C GLY A 71 14.98 -10.67 -3.95
N ASP A 72 14.36 -10.80 -2.77
CA ASP A 72 13.31 -11.78 -2.48
C ASP A 72 11.98 -11.45 -3.18
N ARG A 73 11.82 -10.19 -3.61
CA ARG A 73 10.71 -9.73 -4.45
C ARG A 73 11.23 -9.06 -5.71
N THR A 74 10.55 -9.34 -6.82
CA THR A 74 10.79 -8.68 -8.10
C THR A 74 10.67 -7.17 -7.95
N VAL A 75 11.71 -6.46 -8.39
CA VAL A 75 11.69 -5.02 -8.60
C VAL A 75 11.62 -4.77 -10.09
N LEU A 76 10.84 -3.78 -10.47
CA LEU A 76 10.67 -3.36 -11.85
C LEU A 76 11.31 -1.98 -12.04
N ASP A 77 11.90 -1.75 -13.20
CA ASP A 77 12.27 -0.40 -13.63
C ASP A 77 11.03 0.44 -13.99
N ASN A 78 11.27 1.67 -14.44
CA ASN A 78 10.24 2.60 -14.90
C ASN A 78 9.51 2.15 -16.19
N HIS A 79 10.01 1.13 -16.88
CA HIS A 79 9.39 0.51 -18.05
C HIS A 79 8.65 -0.79 -17.70
N GLY A 80 8.58 -1.13 -16.41
CA GLY A 80 7.93 -2.35 -15.93
C GLY A 80 8.73 -3.62 -16.20
N GLN A 81 10.03 -3.52 -16.50
CA GLN A 81 10.90 -4.67 -16.72
C GLN A 81 11.61 -5.09 -15.42
N PRO A 82 11.74 -6.39 -15.15
CA PRO A 82 12.49 -6.87 -13.98
C PRO A 82 13.94 -6.39 -13.97
N VAL A 83 14.39 -5.89 -12.82
CA VAL A 83 15.80 -5.53 -12.59
C VAL A 83 16.46 -6.48 -11.61
N ASN A 84 17.73 -6.78 -11.85
CA ASN A 84 18.54 -7.55 -10.91
C ASN A 84 19.13 -6.61 -9.84
N ILE A 85 18.49 -6.57 -8.67
CA ILE A 85 18.90 -5.70 -7.56
C ILE A 85 20.35 -5.96 -7.12
N GLY A 86 20.82 -7.21 -7.18
CA GLY A 86 22.20 -7.56 -6.80
C GLY A 86 23.29 -7.00 -7.72
N GLN A 87 22.91 -6.43 -8.88
CA GLN A 87 23.83 -5.77 -9.81
C GLN A 87 23.83 -4.24 -9.70
N LEU A 88 22.95 -3.68 -8.85
CA LEU A 88 22.81 -2.24 -8.67
C LEU A 88 23.62 -1.76 -7.47
N THR A 89 24.06 -0.50 -7.52
CA THR A 89 24.51 0.20 -6.31
C THR A 89 23.35 0.40 -5.35
N GLY A 90 23.63 0.64 -4.06
CA GLY A 90 22.58 0.83 -3.06
C GLY A 90 21.59 1.96 -3.41
N ILE A 91 22.07 3.04 -4.05
CA ILE A 91 21.22 4.16 -4.46
C ILE A 91 20.38 3.82 -5.70
N GLU A 92 20.93 3.10 -6.67
CA GLU A 92 20.18 2.63 -7.84
C GLU A 92 19.10 1.62 -7.45
N ALA A 93 19.41 0.70 -6.53
CA ALA A 93 18.44 -0.22 -5.96
C ALA A 93 17.31 0.53 -5.25
N ALA A 94 17.63 1.55 -4.44
CA ALA A 94 16.63 2.38 -3.79
C ALA A 94 15.72 3.10 -4.80
N TYR A 95 16.29 3.71 -5.84
CA TYR A 95 15.50 4.36 -6.90
C TYR A 95 14.62 3.37 -7.68
N ALA A 96 15.15 2.19 -8.00
CA ALA A 96 14.38 1.15 -8.68
C ALA A 96 13.15 0.73 -7.84
N ILE A 97 13.32 0.57 -6.52
CA ILE A 97 12.22 0.23 -5.61
C ILE A 97 11.19 1.36 -5.53
N LEU A 98 11.65 2.63 -5.48
CA LEU A 98 10.81 3.82 -5.35
C LEU A 98 9.84 4.03 -6.50
N TYR A 99 10.12 3.51 -7.70
CA TYR A 99 9.17 3.61 -8.81
C TYR A 99 7.82 2.97 -8.50
N TRP A 100 7.80 1.90 -7.70
CA TRP A 100 6.61 1.09 -7.48
C TRP A 100 6.31 0.82 -6.00
N SER A 101 7.14 1.29 -5.08
CA SER A 101 6.91 1.15 -3.65
C SER A 101 7.43 2.34 -2.89
N ALA A 102 6.55 2.95 -2.11
CA ALA A 102 6.93 4.01 -1.19
C ALA A 102 7.88 3.51 -0.10
N LEU A 103 8.70 4.43 0.41
CA LEU A 103 9.45 4.22 1.63
C LEU A 103 8.50 3.95 2.81
N PRO A 104 8.90 3.13 3.80
CA PRO A 104 8.17 2.98 5.05
C PRO A 104 7.97 4.34 5.73
N GLY A 105 6.73 4.63 6.13
CA GLY A 105 6.31 5.92 6.66
C GLY A 105 5.81 6.93 5.62
N PHE A 106 5.92 6.63 4.31
CA PHE A 106 5.50 7.51 3.22
C PHE A 106 4.57 6.82 2.22
N SER A 107 4.09 5.62 2.54
CA SER A 107 3.09 4.91 1.75
C SER A 107 1.71 5.53 1.96
N ARG A 108 0.93 5.71 0.89
CA ARG A 108 -0.49 6.09 0.98
C ARG A 108 -1.38 5.00 1.60
N HIS A 109 -0.81 3.82 1.84
CA HIS A 109 -1.46 2.74 2.58
C HIS A 109 -1.35 2.92 4.10
N HIS A 110 -0.49 3.81 4.59
CA HIS A 110 -0.50 4.22 5.99
C HIS A 110 -1.77 5.02 6.30
#